data_AF-A0A9W5Q2Z2-F1
#
_entry.id   AF-A0A9W5Q2Z2-F1
#
_cell.length_a   1.000
_cell.length_b   1.000
_cell.length_c   1.000
_cell.angle_alpha   90.00
_cell.angle_beta   90.00
_cell.angle_gamma   90.00
#
_symmetry.space_group_name_H-M   'P 1'
#
loop_
_entity.id
_entity.type
_entity.pdbx_description
1 polymer ?
#
loop_
_entity_poly.entity_id
_entity_poly.type
_entity_poly.pdbx_seq_one_letter_code
_entity_poly.pdbx_strand_id
1 'polypeptide(L)'
;MLFEINREELDKVLAGYKPHRHTKKAIQAFQKDIADIEKYAESIEKRKAETQLQLTKVLADMEATFEIGERIYLQNEQDHLVKELQALDVHLEECTERRTQVRLSHAPAVAQAIDKDRSELSADFNEEMNKAVRIVLSETMDCVVDVSKMLEAEQKEFEHDVYNCLAGDEVVIDTYRFQNKRVSAETPLEVGYLNITHSDFLQAKSGHNTVKSNSFIVRNYCEEGGNA
;
A
#
# COMPACT_ATOMS: atom_id res chain seq x y z
N MET A 1 -15.41 -16.90 -22.26
CA MET A 1 -15.02 -16.97 -20.84
C MET A 1 -16.32 -17.08 -20.06
N LEU A 2 -16.48 -18.07 -19.16
CA LEU A 2 -17.74 -18.27 -18.42
C LEU A 2 -17.99 -17.17 -17.37
N PHE A 3 -16.91 -16.63 -16.80
CA PHE A 3 -16.93 -15.53 -15.85
C PHE A 3 -15.90 -14.48 -16.25
N GLU A 4 -16.26 -13.20 -16.15
CA GLU A 4 -15.35 -12.08 -16.36
C GLU A 4 -15.66 -10.99 -15.34
N ILE A 5 -14.63 -10.40 -14.73
CA ILE A 5 -14.79 -9.23 -13.87
C ILE A 5 -15.01 -8.03 -14.77
N ASN A 6 -16.15 -7.34 -14.60
CA ASN A 6 -16.38 -6.07 -15.28
C ASN A 6 -15.32 -5.04 -14.85
N ARG A 7 -14.38 -4.75 -15.76
CA ARG A 7 -13.27 -3.85 -15.49
C ARG A 7 -13.71 -2.42 -15.26
N GLU A 8 -14.71 -1.94 -15.98
CA GLU A 8 -15.21 -0.58 -15.81
C GLU A 8 -15.83 -0.36 -14.42
N GLU A 9 -16.57 -1.34 -13.91
CA GLU A 9 -17.12 -1.27 -12.55
C GLU A 9 -16.03 -1.39 -11.48
N LEU A 10 -15.02 -2.24 -11.69
CA LEU A 10 -13.88 -2.31 -10.78
C LEU A 10 -13.10 -0.99 -10.76
N ASP A 11 -12.83 -0.39 -11.92
CA ASP A 11 -12.09 0.87 -12.01
C ASP A 11 -12.86 2.03 -11.35
N LYS A 12 -14.20 2.04 -11.41
CA LYS A 12 -15.04 2.99 -10.65
C LYS A 12 -14.85 2.83 -9.14
N VAL A 13 -14.84 1.60 -8.63
CA VAL A 13 -14.60 1.31 -7.21
C VAL A 13 -13.19 1.74 -6.80
N LEU A 14 -12.18 1.43 -7.63
CA LEU A 14 -10.79 1.84 -7.39
C LEU A 14 -10.61 3.36 -7.43
N ALA A 15 -11.23 4.06 -8.37
CA ALA A 15 -11.17 5.52 -8.48
C ALA A 15 -11.91 6.25 -7.34
N GLY A 16 -12.96 5.62 -6.80
CA GLY A 16 -13.67 6.11 -5.61
C GLY A 16 -12.82 6.05 -4.34
N TYR A 17 -11.79 5.21 -4.33
CA TYR A 17 -10.93 5.00 -3.17
C TYR A 17 -9.91 6.15 -3.01
N LYS A 18 -9.97 6.84 -1.87
CA LYS A 18 -9.07 7.94 -1.52
C LYS A 18 -8.25 7.58 -0.29
N PRO A 19 -7.09 6.93 -0.46
CA PRO A 19 -6.26 6.55 0.68
C PRO A 19 -5.80 7.77 1.47
N HIS A 20 -5.71 7.58 2.79
CA HIS A 20 -5.11 8.55 3.72
C HIS A 20 -5.80 9.92 3.75
N ARG A 21 -7.12 9.98 3.49
CA ARG A 21 -7.86 11.24 3.42
C ARG A 21 -7.78 12.01 4.73
N HIS A 22 -8.00 11.35 5.86
CA HIS A 22 -7.99 12.01 7.16
C HIS A 22 -6.57 12.35 7.58
N THR A 23 -5.62 11.44 7.35
CA THR A 23 -4.20 11.63 7.68
C THR A 23 -3.60 12.81 6.91
N LYS A 24 -3.87 12.94 5.60
CA LYS A 24 -3.42 14.08 4.79
C LYS A 24 -3.93 15.40 5.36
N LYS A 25 -5.20 15.46 5.78
CA LYS A 25 -5.79 16.66 6.36
C LYS A 25 -5.14 17.02 7.71
N ALA A 26 -4.88 16.03 8.57
CA ALA A 26 -4.21 16.24 9.85
C ALA A 26 -2.77 16.73 9.66
N ILE A 27 -2.03 16.14 8.72
CA ILE A 27 -0.67 16.58 8.38
C ILE A 27 -0.65 18.00 7.82
N GLN A 28 -1.62 18.38 6.98
CA GLN A 28 -1.70 19.75 6.46
C GLN A 28 -1.90 20.79 7.57
N ALA A 29 -2.71 20.47 8.59
CA ALA A 29 -2.88 21.33 9.75
C ALA A 29 -1.57 21.47 10.54
N PHE A 30 -0.87 20.37 10.79
CA PHE A 30 0.45 20.38 11.43
C PHE A 30 1.49 21.19 10.62
N GLN A 31 1.53 21.00 9.29
CA GLN A 31 2.44 21.72 8.41
C GLN A 31 2.21 23.22 8.44
N LYS A 32 0.95 23.65 8.50
CA LYS A 32 0.61 25.07 8.61
C LYS A 32 1.15 25.66 9.91
N ASP A 33 1.00 24.95 11.02
CA ASP A 33 1.38 25.44 12.34
C ASP A 33 2.91 25.43 12.56
N ILE A 34 3.65 24.54 11.88
CA ILE A 34 5.12 24.49 12.00
C ILE A 34 5.83 25.47 11.05
N ALA A 35 5.19 25.87 9.95
CA ALA A 35 5.80 26.71 8.91
C ALA A 35 6.32 28.05 9.45
N ASP A 36 5.56 28.71 10.34
CA ASP A 36 5.96 29.99 10.91
C ASP A 36 7.17 29.84 11.85
N ILE A 37 7.25 28.72 12.58
CA ILE A 37 8.39 28.42 13.46
C ILE A 37 9.64 28.13 12.63
N GLU A 38 9.50 27.38 11.54
CA GLU A 38 10.62 27.06 10.64
C GLU A 38 11.15 28.32 9.95
N LYS A 39 10.25 29.16 9.44
CA LYS A 39 10.63 30.45 8.83
C LYS A 39 11.34 31.38 9.83
N TYR A 40 10.89 31.40 11.08
CA TYR A 40 11.56 32.18 12.12
C TYR A 40 12.94 31.62 12.46
N ALA A 41 13.07 30.30 12.62
CA ALA A 41 14.36 29.65 12.86
C ALA A 41 15.36 29.90 11.72
N GLU A 42 14.92 29.82 10.46
CA GLU A 42 15.74 30.17 9.29
C GLU A 42 16.22 31.63 9.33
N SER A 43 15.37 32.55 9.77
CA SER A 43 15.75 33.95 9.92
C SER A 43 16.81 34.16 11.01
N ILE A 44 16.76 33.39 12.10
CA ILE A 44 17.76 33.42 13.17
C ILE A 44 19.09 32.84 12.68
N GLU A 45 19.08 31.71 11.98
CA GLU A 45 20.29 31.11 11.41
C GLU A 45 20.98 32.06 10.41
N LYS A 46 20.19 32.72 9.57
CA LYS A 46 20.73 33.74 8.65
C LYS A 46 21.39 34.88 9.42
N ARG A 47 20.72 35.39 10.46
CA ARG A 47 21.26 36.48 11.28
C ARG A 47 22.54 36.05 12.00
N LYS A 48 22.58 34.82 12.53
CA LYS A 48 23.75 34.24 13.19
C LYS A 48 24.95 34.16 12.24
N ALA A 49 24.74 33.72 11.00
CA ALA A 49 25.80 33.69 9.98
C ALA A 49 26.33 35.10 9.66
N GLU A 50 25.45 36.10 9.55
CA GLU A 50 25.83 37.51 9.34
C GLU A 50 26.66 38.06 10.52
N THR A 51 26.20 37.82 11.76
CA THR A 51 26.88 38.27 12.99
C THR A 51 28.24 37.58 13.15
N GLN A 52 28.36 36.30 12.79
CA GLN A 52 29.63 35.57 12.86
C GLN A 52 30.65 36.07 11.82
N LEU A 53 30.18 36.45 10.63
CA LEU A 53 31.02 37.12 9.64
C LEU A 53 31.52 38.49 10.15
N GLN A 54 30.65 39.28 10.79
CA GLN A 54 31.03 40.56 11.39
C GLN A 54 32.06 40.37 12.50
N LEU A 55 31.86 39.40 13.39
CA LEU A 55 32.80 39.09 14.46
C LEU A 55 34.18 38.72 13.90
N THR A 56 34.22 37.93 12.83
CA THR A 56 35.48 37.55 12.17
C THR A 56 36.23 38.76 11.63
N LYS A 57 35.52 39.76 11.09
CA LYS A 57 36.12 41.02 10.61
C LYS A 57 36.67 41.86 11.77
N VAL A 58 35.88 42.05 12.83
CA VAL A 58 36.31 42.80 14.03
C VAL A 58 37.58 42.19 14.62
N LEU A 59 37.66 40.86 14.71
CA LEU A 59 38.85 40.17 15.19
C LEU A 59 40.08 40.41 14.30
N ALA A 60 39.92 40.39 12.98
CA ALA A 60 41.01 40.70 12.05
C ALA A 60 41.46 42.17 12.16
N ASP A 61 40.53 43.11 12.28
CA ASP A 61 40.83 44.53 12.44
C ASP A 61 41.53 44.81 13.78
N MET A 62 41.15 44.11 14.86
CA MET A 62 41.82 44.18 16.16
C MET A 62 43.27 43.69 16.12
N GLU A 63 43.59 42.70 15.27
CA GLU A 63 44.96 42.22 15.07
C GLU A 63 45.81 43.20 14.24
N ALA A 64 45.16 43.97 13.36
CA ALA A 64 45.83 44.89 12.46
C ALA A 64 46.11 46.28 13.06
N THR A 65 45.33 46.71 14.07
CA THR A 65 45.51 48.04 14.70
C THR A 65 46.41 48.02 15.94
N PHE A 66 47.19 49.09 16.11
CA PHE A 66 48.00 49.36 17.30
C PHE A 66 47.50 50.59 18.08
N GLU A 67 46.43 51.24 17.61
CA GLU A 67 45.89 52.43 18.26
C GLU A 67 44.98 52.03 19.43
N ILE A 68 45.29 52.54 20.63
CA ILE A 68 44.61 52.13 21.88
C ILE A 68 43.11 52.47 21.83
N GLY A 69 42.74 53.64 21.30
CA GLY A 69 41.35 54.06 21.21
C GLY A 69 40.52 53.16 20.29
N GLU A 70 41.06 52.84 19.12
CA GLU A 70 40.44 51.92 18.16
C GLU A 70 40.31 50.51 18.73
N ARG A 71 41.34 50.04 19.45
CA ARG A 71 41.32 48.72 20.09
C ARG A 71 40.23 48.60 21.15
N ILE A 72 40.00 49.63 21.97
CA ILE A 72 38.90 49.65 22.95
C ILE A 72 37.55 49.61 22.25
N TYR A 73 37.38 50.37 21.15
CA TYR A 73 36.15 50.35 20.37
C TYR A 73 35.85 48.96 19.81
N LEU A 74 36.82 48.36 19.11
CA LEU A 74 36.65 47.04 18.51
C LEU A 74 36.43 45.94 19.56
N GLN A 75 37.04 46.05 20.75
CA GLN A 75 36.80 45.11 21.84
C GLN A 75 35.35 45.19 22.36
N ASN A 76 34.77 46.39 22.46
CA ASN A 76 33.36 46.54 22.82
C ASN A 76 32.44 45.95 21.74
N GLU A 77 32.80 46.13 20.46
CA GLU A 77 32.04 45.56 19.34
C GLU A 77 32.14 44.03 19.31
N GLN A 78 33.32 43.46 19.57
CA GLN A 78 33.51 42.03 19.78
C GLN A 78 32.59 41.50 20.89
N ASP A 79 32.59 42.12 22.06
CA ASP A 79 31.77 41.72 23.20
C ASP A 79 30.26 41.80 22.89
N HIS A 80 29.85 42.83 22.13
CA HIS A 80 28.47 42.97 21.67
C HIS A 80 28.08 41.82 20.72
N LEU A 81 28.90 41.55 19.70
CA LEU A 81 28.63 40.49 18.72
C LEU A 81 28.62 39.10 19.35
N VAL A 82 29.51 38.83 20.30
CA VAL A 82 29.52 37.56 21.06
C VAL A 82 28.22 37.39 21.87
N LYS A 83 27.75 38.45 22.55
CA LYS A 83 26.47 38.42 23.27
C LYS A 83 25.27 38.25 22.34
N GLU A 84 25.29 38.90 21.17
CA GLU A 84 24.24 38.73 20.16
C GLU A 84 24.19 37.28 19.67
N LEU A 85 25.34 36.65 19.37
CA LEU A 85 25.41 35.24 18.98
C LEU A 85 24.84 34.30 20.07
N GLN A 86 25.20 34.52 21.33
CA GLN A 86 24.66 33.76 22.46
C GLN A 86 23.14 33.91 22.58
N ALA A 87 22.61 35.12 22.38
CA ALA A 87 21.16 35.35 22.40
C ALA A 87 20.45 34.66 21.22
N LEU A 88 21.05 34.67 20.03
CA LEU A 88 20.51 33.96 18.87
C LEU A 88 20.47 32.44 19.09
N ASP A 89 21.47 31.87 19.78
CA ASP A 89 21.48 30.46 20.17
C ASP A 89 20.31 30.11 21.11
N VAL A 90 20.04 30.96 22.10
CA VAL A 90 18.88 30.80 22.99
C VAL A 90 17.57 30.81 22.20
N HIS A 91 17.41 31.71 21.23
CA HIS A 91 16.20 31.76 20.40
C HIS A 91 16.05 30.53 19.49
N LEU A 92 17.14 29.93 19.02
CA LEU A 92 17.09 28.65 18.28
C LEU A 92 16.65 27.49 19.18
N GLU A 93 17.11 27.47 20.43
CA GLU A 93 16.66 26.49 21.41
C GLU A 93 15.15 26.64 21.70
N GLU A 94 14.68 27.87 21.91
CA GLU A 94 13.25 28.18 22.04
C GLU A 94 12.43 27.71 20.82
N CYS A 95 12.96 27.88 19.60
CA CYS A 95 12.30 27.37 18.39
C CYS A 95 12.21 25.84 18.41
N THR A 96 13.24 25.16 18.88
CA THR A 96 13.29 23.70 19.00
C THR A 96 12.26 23.18 20.01
N GLU A 97 12.12 23.86 21.15
CA GLU A 97 11.09 23.57 22.15
C GLU A 97 9.69 23.78 21.58
N ARG A 98 9.44 24.91 20.92
CA ARG A 98 8.14 25.19 20.26
C ARG A 98 7.78 24.14 19.21
N ARG A 99 8.74 23.72 18.37
CA ARG A 99 8.52 22.61 17.41
C ARG A 99 8.12 21.33 18.12
N THR A 100 8.76 21.02 19.23
CA THR A 100 8.45 19.82 20.03
C THR A 100 7.04 19.90 20.60
N GLN A 101 6.64 21.05 21.14
CA GLN A 101 5.29 21.25 21.67
C GLN A 101 4.21 21.13 20.58
N VAL A 102 4.44 21.71 19.39
CA VAL A 102 3.52 21.57 18.24
C VAL A 102 3.43 20.11 17.77
N ARG A 103 4.55 19.38 17.73
CA ARG A 103 4.53 17.94 17.41
C ARG A 103 3.70 17.15 18.42
N LEU A 104 3.89 17.42 19.72
CA LEU A 104 3.15 16.74 20.78
C LEU A 104 1.65 17.07 20.74
N SER A 105 1.26 18.30 20.39
CA SER A 105 -0.16 18.68 20.31
C SER A 105 -0.87 18.06 19.10
N HIS A 106 -0.18 17.92 17.96
CA HIS A 106 -0.74 17.33 16.73
C HIS A 106 -0.65 15.81 16.67
N ALA A 107 0.31 15.18 17.38
CA ALA A 107 0.51 13.74 17.33
C ALA A 107 -0.76 12.91 17.62
N PRO A 108 -1.59 13.22 18.64
CA PRO A 108 -2.84 12.49 18.88
C PRO A 108 -3.84 12.60 17.73
N ALA A 109 -3.97 13.79 17.12
CA ALA A 109 -4.89 14.01 16.01
C ALA A 109 -4.44 13.25 14.75
N VAL A 110 -3.13 13.20 14.48
CA VAL A 110 -2.57 12.41 13.39
C VAL A 110 -2.76 10.91 13.65
N ALA A 111 -2.52 10.43 14.87
CA ALA A 111 -2.73 9.03 15.23
C ALA A 111 -4.20 8.61 15.04
N GLN A 112 -5.15 9.40 15.53
CA GLN A 112 -6.59 9.15 15.33
C GLN A 112 -6.98 9.19 13.85
N ALA A 113 -6.39 10.06 13.06
CA ALA A 113 -6.64 10.13 11.62
C ALA A 113 -6.13 8.87 10.89
N ILE A 114 -4.97 8.33 11.29
CA ILE A 114 -4.43 7.07 10.78
C ILE A 114 -5.37 5.90 11.12
N ASP A 115 -5.81 5.81 12.38
CA ASP A 115 -6.72 4.75 12.81
C ASP A 115 -8.06 4.82 12.05
N LYS A 116 -8.56 6.03 11.80
CA LYS A 116 -9.76 6.25 11.02
C LYS A 116 -9.59 5.81 9.56
N ASP A 117 -8.54 6.26 8.89
CA ASP A 117 -8.22 5.83 7.52
C ASP A 117 -8.07 4.30 7.43
N ARG A 118 -7.47 3.66 8.46
CA ARG A 118 -7.33 2.21 8.54
C ARG A 118 -8.69 1.50 8.70
N SER A 119 -9.56 2.01 9.56
CA SER A 119 -10.90 1.45 9.75
C SER A 119 -11.75 1.57 8.49
N GLU A 120 -11.70 2.71 7.79
CA GLU A 120 -12.42 2.95 6.54
C GLU A 120 -11.90 2.02 5.43
N LEU A 121 -10.57 1.88 5.28
CA LEU A 121 -9.98 0.90 4.36
C LEU A 121 -10.46 -0.53 4.68
N SER A 122 -10.45 -0.91 5.96
CA SER A 122 -10.87 -2.25 6.35
C SER A 122 -12.36 -2.49 6.12
N ALA A 123 -13.21 -1.49 6.29
CA ALA A 123 -14.64 -1.63 6.04
C ALA A 123 -14.92 -1.69 4.52
N ASP A 124 -14.47 -0.69 3.78
CA ASP A 124 -14.82 -0.52 2.37
C ASP A 124 -14.15 -1.58 1.49
N PHE A 125 -12.86 -1.86 1.70
CA PHE A 125 -12.11 -2.72 0.79
C PHE A 125 -12.17 -4.18 1.20
N ASN A 126 -11.97 -4.53 2.47
CA ASN A 126 -12.03 -5.95 2.84
C ASN A 126 -13.44 -6.49 2.72
N GLU A 127 -14.48 -5.74 3.08
CA GLU A 127 -15.84 -6.29 3.02
C GLU A 127 -16.31 -6.48 1.57
N GLU A 128 -16.20 -5.46 0.72
CA GLU A 128 -16.63 -5.54 -0.67
C GLU A 128 -15.76 -6.48 -1.51
N MET A 129 -14.43 -6.46 -1.32
CA MET A 129 -13.58 -7.42 -2.03
C MET A 129 -13.80 -8.85 -1.56
N ASN A 130 -14.01 -9.09 -0.27
CA ASN A 130 -14.32 -10.43 0.21
C ASN A 130 -15.70 -10.90 -0.28
N LYS A 131 -16.69 -10.01 -0.40
CA LYS A 131 -17.98 -10.33 -1.03
C LYS A 131 -17.78 -10.74 -2.49
N ALA A 132 -17.06 -9.94 -3.27
CA ALA A 132 -16.79 -10.23 -4.67
C ALA A 132 -16.06 -11.57 -4.86
N VAL A 133 -15.00 -11.83 -4.06
CA VAL A 133 -14.26 -13.10 -4.10
C VAL A 133 -15.16 -14.28 -3.70
N ARG A 134 -16.02 -14.13 -2.70
CA ARG A 134 -16.98 -15.18 -2.29
C ARG A 134 -17.97 -15.51 -3.40
N ILE A 135 -18.50 -14.50 -4.10
CA ILE A 135 -19.44 -14.70 -5.21
C ILE A 135 -18.76 -15.50 -6.32
N VAL A 136 -17.57 -15.07 -6.77
CA VAL A 136 -16.83 -15.77 -7.83
C VAL A 136 -16.50 -17.21 -7.43
N LEU A 137 -16.11 -17.44 -6.18
CA LEU A 137 -15.82 -18.79 -5.68
C LEU A 137 -17.08 -19.67 -5.66
N SER A 138 -18.22 -19.12 -5.24
CA SER A 138 -19.52 -19.81 -5.22
C SER A 138 -19.97 -20.18 -6.62
N GLU A 139 -19.98 -19.23 -7.55
CA GLU A 139 -20.40 -19.46 -8.94
C GLU A 139 -19.51 -20.51 -9.64
N THR A 140 -18.20 -20.50 -9.32
CA THR A 140 -17.28 -21.53 -9.82
C THR A 140 -17.66 -22.91 -9.29
N MET A 141 -17.97 -23.03 -7.99
CA MET A 141 -18.39 -24.30 -7.38
C MET A 141 -19.73 -24.79 -7.93
N ASP A 142 -20.69 -23.89 -8.16
CA ASP A 142 -21.99 -24.22 -8.75
C ASP A 142 -21.82 -24.82 -10.17
N CYS A 143 -20.92 -24.27 -10.98
CA CYS A 143 -20.58 -24.85 -12.29
C CYS A 143 -20.02 -26.29 -12.18
N VAL A 144 -19.14 -26.56 -11.21
CA VAL A 144 -18.62 -27.92 -10.98
C VAL A 144 -19.76 -28.85 -10.58
N VAL A 145 -20.66 -28.40 -9.71
CA VAL A 145 -21.82 -29.17 -9.25
C VAL A 145 -22.75 -29.49 -10.42
N ASP A 146 -23.06 -28.52 -11.28
CA ASP A 146 -23.97 -28.72 -12.41
C ASP A 146 -23.39 -29.68 -13.46
N VAL A 147 -22.10 -29.56 -13.77
CA VAL A 147 -21.41 -30.53 -14.65
C VAL A 147 -21.43 -31.92 -14.03
N SER A 148 -21.15 -32.04 -12.72
CA SER A 148 -21.17 -33.33 -12.02
C SER A 148 -22.56 -33.98 -12.07
N LYS A 149 -23.63 -33.19 -11.87
CA LYS A 149 -25.02 -33.68 -11.96
C LYS A 149 -25.39 -34.12 -13.36
N MET A 150 -24.96 -33.37 -14.39
CA MET A 150 -25.20 -33.71 -15.79
C MET A 150 -24.49 -35.03 -16.16
N LEU A 151 -23.23 -35.20 -15.76
CA LEU A 151 -22.49 -36.45 -15.98
C LEU A 151 -23.11 -37.64 -15.23
N GLU A 152 -23.59 -37.44 -14.00
CA GLU A 152 -24.28 -38.48 -13.24
C GLU A 152 -25.61 -38.88 -13.89
N ALA A 153 -26.36 -37.91 -14.44
CA ALA A 153 -27.59 -38.18 -15.17
C ALA A 153 -27.33 -38.94 -16.47
N GLU A 154 -26.35 -38.52 -17.27
CA GLU A 154 -25.95 -39.24 -18.49
C GLU A 154 -25.45 -40.66 -18.17
N GLN A 155 -24.72 -40.85 -17.06
CA GLN A 155 -24.30 -42.20 -16.64
C GLN A 155 -25.51 -43.08 -16.32
N LYS A 156 -26.52 -42.57 -15.63
CA LYS A 156 -27.75 -43.32 -15.32
C LYS A 156 -28.52 -43.69 -16.58
N GLU A 157 -28.62 -42.78 -17.56
CA GLU A 157 -29.24 -43.06 -18.85
C GLU A 157 -28.42 -44.07 -19.66
N PHE A 158 -27.10 -43.94 -19.72
CA PHE A 158 -26.22 -44.89 -20.41
C PHE A 158 -26.24 -46.28 -19.77
N GLU A 159 -26.23 -46.38 -18.44
CA GLU A 159 -26.43 -47.64 -17.74
C GLU A 159 -27.79 -48.23 -18.12
N HIS A 160 -28.87 -47.45 -18.11
CA HIS A 160 -30.17 -47.93 -18.54
C HIS A 160 -30.17 -48.46 -20.00
N ASP A 161 -29.65 -47.69 -20.95
CA ASP A 161 -29.68 -48.01 -22.37
C ASP A 161 -28.73 -49.16 -22.75
N VAL A 162 -27.54 -49.24 -22.15
CA VAL A 162 -26.54 -50.28 -22.46
C VAL A 162 -26.80 -51.56 -21.66
N TYR A 163 -27.11 -51.47 -20.36
CA TYR A 163 -27.42 -52.68 -19.57
C TYR A 163 -28.74 -53.33 -19.99
N ASN A 164 -29.81 -52.55 -20.22
CA ASN A 164 -31.10 -53.17 -20.51
C ASN A 164 -31.23 -53.64 -21.97
N CYS A 165 -30.47 -53.08 -22.93
CA CYS A 165 -30.53 -53.52 -24.33
C CYS A 165 -29.48 -54.57 -24.75
N LEU A 166 -28.29 -54.60 -24.12
CA LEU A 166 -27.19 -55.49 -24.54
C LEU A 166 -26.56 -56.30 -23.38
N ALA A 167 -26.38 -55.69 -22.21
CA ALA A 167 -25.67 -56.32 -21.09
C ALA A 167 -26.59 -57.00 -20.04
N GLY A 168 -27.83 -57.32 -20.41
CA GLY A 168 -28.73 -58.20 -19.66
C GLY A 168 -28.62 -59.68 -20.06
N ASP A 169 -27.92 -59.97 -21.17
CA ASP A 169 -27.63 -61.31 -21.65
C ASP A 169 -26.25 -61.77 -21.14
N GLU A 170 -26.23 -62.83 -20.32
CA GLU A 170 -25.00 -63.38 -19.72
C GLU A 170 -23.92 -63.70 -20.76
N VAL A 171 -24.30 -64.15 -21.97
CA VAL A 171 -23.34 -64.49 -23.03
C VAL A 171 -22.59 -63.26 -23.51
N VAL A 172 -23.27 -62.11 -23.61
CA VAL A 172 -22.70 -60.85 -24.06
C VAL A 172 -21.81 -60.24 -22.97
N ILE A 173 -22.24 -60.33 -21.70
CA ILE A 173 -21.47 -59.86 -20.53
C ILE A 173 -20.12 -60.59 -20.45
N ASP A 174 -20.11 -61.92 -20.57
CA ASP A 174 -18.90 -62.74 -20.44
C ASP A 174 -17.98 -62.60 -21.65
N THR A 175 -18.53 -62.56 -22.87
CA THR A 175 -17.73 -62.47 -24.11
C THR A 175 -16.97 -61.14 -24.21
N TYR A 176 -17.61 -60.03 -23.84
CA TYR A 176 -17.04 -58.69 -23.99
C TYR A 176 -16.57 -58.03 -22.69
N ARG A 177 -16.74 -58.73 -21.55
CA ARG A 177 -16.35 -58.29 -20.21
C ARG A 177 -16.86 -56.88 -19.88
N PHE A 178 -18.14 -56.63 -20.14
CA PHE A 178 -18.74 -55.29 -19.95
C PHE A 178 -18.62 -54.77 -18.50
N GLN A 179 -18.52 -55.67 -17.51
CA GLN A 179 -18.25 -55.33 -16.11
C GLN A 179 -16.96 -54.51 -15.91
N ASN A 180 -15.98 -54.65 -16.82
CA ASN A 180 -14.70 -53.94 -16.77
C ASN A 180 -14.71 -52.62 -17.56
N LYS A 181 -15.81 -52.30 -18.25
CA LYS A 181 -15.96 -51.10 -19.08
C LYS A 181 -16.88 -50.09 -18.39
N ARG A 182 -16.41 -49.51 -17.28
CA ARG A 182 -17.08 -48.37 -16.64
C ARG A 182 -16.64 -47.08 -17.30
N VAL A 183 -17.61 -46.29 -17.76
CA VAL A 183 -17.38 -44.88 -18.07
C VAL A 183 -17.30 -44.15 -16.72
N SER A 184 -16.20 -43.45 -16.46
CA SER A 184 -16.09 -42.63 -15.24
C SER A 184 -16.97 -41.38 -15.41
N ALA A 185 -17.90 -41.14 -14.49
CA ALA A 185 -18.69 -39.90 -14.43
C ALA A 185 -18.08 -38.85 -13.51
N GLU A 186 -16.80 -39.01 -13.15
CA GLU A 186 -16.11 -37.98 -12.40
C GLU A 186 -15.87 -36.76 -13.29
N THR A 187 -16.17 -35.58 -12.75
CA THR A 187 -15.94 -34.32 -13.44
C THR A 187 -14.46 -34.22 -13.84
N PRO A 188 -14.11 -34.02 -15.13
CA PRO A 188 -12.74 -34.07 -15.64
C PRO A 188 -11.91 -32.82 -15.29
N LEU A 189 -12.22 -32.19 -14.16
CA LEU A 189 -11.58 -30.97 -13.70
C LEU A 189 -10.21 -31.31 -13.09
N GLU A 190 -9.14 -30.99 -13.82
CA GLU A 190 -7.77 -31.12 -13.33
C GLU A 190 -7.42 -29.95 -12.40
N VAL A 191 -8.01 -29.92 -11.20
CA VAL A 191 -7.77 -28.86 -10.20
C VAL A 191 -6.30 -28.83 -9.73
N GLY A 192 -5.60 -29.98 -9.76
CA GLY A 192 -4.24 -30.14 -9.27
C GLY A 192 -3.17 -29.28 -9.96
N TYR A 193 -3.42 -28.80 -11.18
CA TYR A 193 -2.49 -27.91 -11.90
C TYR A 193 -2.71 -26.42 -11.62
N LEU A 194 -3.82 -26.08 -10.95
CA LEU A 194 -4.24 -24.71 -10.62
C LEU A 194 -4.15 -24.44 -9.11
N ASN A 195 -3.17 -25.02 -8.40
CA ASN A 195 -2.99 -24.83 -6.95
C ASN A 195 -2.77 -23.35 -6.60
N ILE A 196 -3.84 -22.58 -6.45
CA ILE A 196 -3.82 -21.24 -5.88
C ILE A 196 -3.65 -21.39 -4.38
N THR A 197 -2.46 -21.09 -3.89
CA THR A 197 -2.11 -21.16 -2.49
C THR A 197 -2.24 -19.80 -1.80
N HIS A 198 -2.19 -19.78 -0.47
CA HIS A 198 -2.10 -18.52 0.27
C HIS A 198 -0.91 -17.64 -0.19
N SER A 199 0.18 -18.26 -0.66
CA SER A 199 1.35 -17.53 -1.15
C SER A 199 1.06 -16.76 -2.44
N ASP A 200 0.23 -17.30 -3.34
CA ASP A 200 -0.20 -16.61 -4.56
C ASP A 200 -1.06 -15.38 -4.23
N PHE A 201 -1.90 -15.47 -3.19
CA PHE A 201 -2.63 -14.30 -2.69
C PHE A 201 -1.72 -13.24 -2.06
N LEU A 202 -0.67 -13.66 -1.33
CA LEU A 202 0.31 -12.71 -0.80
C LEU A 202 1.07 -11.99 -1.92
N GLN A 203 1.46 -12.72 -2.97
CA GLN A 203 2.11 -12.13 -4.15
C GLN A 203 1.17 -11.18 -4.92
N ALA A 204 -0.12 -11.52 -5.03
CA ALA A 204 -1.13 -10.64 -5.63
C ALA A 204 -1.32 -9.34 -4.85
N LYS A 205 -1.26 -9.37 -3.51
CA LYS A 205 -1.26 -8.15 -2.67
C LYS A 205 -0.04 -7.27 -2.91
N SER A 206 1.08 -7.87 -3.33
CA SER A 206 2.28 -7.14 -3.77
C SER A 206 2.24 -6.73 -5.24
N GLY A 207 1.11 -6.91 -5.94
CA GLY A 207 0.93 -6.52 -7.34
C GLY A 207 1.35 -7.56 -8.37
N HIS A 208 1.63 -8.80 -7.96
CA HIS A 208 2.09 -9.87 -8.85
C HIS A 208 1.04 -10.97 -9.00
N ASN A 209 0.67 -11.33 -10.23
CA ASN A 209 -0.21 -12.47 -10.49
C ASN A 209 0.59 -13.68 -10.97
N THR A 210 0.56 -14.77 -10.20
CA THR A 210 1.35 -15.98 -10.43
C THR A 210 0.53 -17.22 -10.81
N VAL A 211 -0.79 -17.08 -10.98
CA VAL A 211 -1.73 -18.19 -11.24
C VAL A 211 -1.63 -18.76 -12.68
N LYS A 212 -0.48 -18.63 -13.34
CA LYS A 212 -0.26 -19.18 -14.70
C LYS A 212 1.01 -20.03 -14.78
N SER A 213 0.89 -21.32 -14.49
CA SER A 213 1.66 -22.32 -15.24
C SER A 213 1.06 -22.34 -16.66
N ASN A 214 1.67 -21.84 -17.73
CA ASN A 214 3.03 -22.01 -18.25
C ASN A 214 3.58 -20.75 -18.98
N SER A 215 3.28 -19.54 -18.52
CA SER A 215 3.92 -18.35 -19.09
C SER A 215 3.76 -17.18 -18.13
N PHE A 216 4.89 -16.76 -17.57
CA PHE A 216 5.00 -15.53 -16.79
C PHE A 216 4.40 -14.38 -17.62
N ILE A 217 3.30 -13.80 -17.14
CA ILE A 217 2.93 -12.45 -17.52
C ILE A 217 3.06 -11.62 -16.25
N VAL A 218 4.23 -11.03 -16.07
CA VAL A 218 4.40 -9.94 -15.11
C VAL A 218 3.57 -8.78 -15.65
N ARG A 219 2.37 -8.58 -15.11
CA ARG A 219 1.66 -7.32 -15.28
C ARG A 219 2.02 -6.48 -14.07
N ASN A 220 2.91 -5.51 -14.27
CA ASN A 220 3.15 -4.46 -13.27
C ASN A 220 1.85 -3.65 -13.18
N TYR A 221 1.04 -3.91 -12.17
CA TYR A 221 -0.12 -3.10 -11.85
C TYR A 221 0.26 -1.80 -11.11
N CYS A 222 1.56 -1.49 -11.03
CA CYS A 222 2.11 -0.29 -10.41
C CYS A 222 3.11 0.40 -11.35
N GLU A 223 2.64 0.92 -12.47
CA GLU A 223 3.30 2.03 -13.17
C GLU A 223 2.25 3.11 -13.47
N GLU A 224 1.81 3.81 -12.44
CA GLU A 224 1.38 5.21 -12.59
C GLU A 224 2.54 6.08 -12.15
N GLY A 225 3.39 6.42 -13.11
CA GLY A 225 4.60 7.20 -12.85
C GLY A 225 5.48 7.34 -14.08
N GLY A 226 4.92 7.80 -15.19
CA GLY A 226 5.67 8.15 -16.40
C GLY A 226 5.18 9.48 -16.96
N ASN A 227 5.94 10.54 -16.70
CA ASN A 227 5.76 11.86 -17.30
C ASN A 227 5.70 11.78 -18.83
N ALA A 228 4.65 12.35 -19.42
CA ALA A 228 4.68 13.10 -20.68
C ALA A 228 3.46 14.04 -20.73
#